data_AF-A0A9D4N0U2-F1
#
_entry.id   AF-A0A9D4N0U2-F1
#
_cell.length_a   1.000
_cell.length_b   1.000
_cell.length_c   1.000
_cell.angle_alpha   90.00
_cell.angle_beta   90.00
_cell.angle_gamma   90.00
#
_symmetry.space_group_name_H-M   'P 1'
#
loop_
_entity.id
_entity.type
_entity.pdbx_description
1 polymer ?
#
loop_
_entity_poly.entity_id
_entity_poly.type
_entity_poly.pdbx_seq_one_letter_code
_entity_poly.pdbx_strand_id
1 'polypeptide(L)' 'MKQLPDTAPEIHESFLKEKFVVKRTPGKFKAVAADLCLEQTINRSPKSSGGIIGSTRKKNYVTEW' A
#
# COMPACT_ATOMS: atom_id res chain seq x y z
N MET A 1 -14.01 -3.14 -15.14
CA MET A 1 -14.90 -4.24 -14.70
C MET A 1 -16.31 -4.21 -15.29
N LYS A 2 -16.69 -3.28 -16.18
CA LYS A 2 -18.07 -3.25 -16.71
C LYS A 2 -18.40 -4.37 -17.72
N GLN A 3 -17.39 -4.94 -18.38
CA GLN A 3 -17.54 -6.02 -19.36
C GLN A 3 -17.27 -7.42 -18.78
N LEU A 4 -17.03 -7.51 -17.46
CA LEU A 4 -16.78 -8.79 -16.80
C LEU A 4 -17.88 -9.85 -17.02
N PRO A 5 -19.18 -9.47 -17.07
CA PRO A 5 -20.26 -10.43 -17.38
C PRO A 5 -20.06 -11.14 -18.73
N ASP A 6 -19.54 -10.43 -19.73
CA ASP A 6 -19.42 -10.94 -21.10
C ASP A 6 -18.07 -11.64 -21.33
N THR A 7 -16.99 -11.11 -20.75
CA THR A 7 -15.63 -11.64 -20.98
C THR A 7 -15.24 -12.76 -20.02
N ALA A 8 -15.81 -12.79 -18.82
CA ALA A 8 -15.47 -13.77 -17.77
C ALA A 8 -16.65 -13.98 -16.79
N PRO A 9 -17.77 -14.58 -17.26
CA PRO A 9 -19.00 -14.71 -16.49
C PRO A 9 -18.81 -15.45 -15.15
N GLU A 10 -17.94 -16.45 -15.09
CA GLU A 10 -17.65 -17.21 -13.87
C GLU A 10 -17.00 -16.36 -12.76
N ILE A 11 -16.10 -15.45 -13.16
CA ILE A 11 -15.45 -14.51 -12.24
C ILE A 11 -16.46 -13.46 -11.79
N HIS A 12 -17.31 -12.99 -12.70
CA HIS A 12 -18.39 -12.06 -12.38
C HIS A 12 -19.36 -12.65 -11.35
N GLU A 13 -19.83 -13.90 -11.54
CA GLU A 13 -20.66 -14.59 -10.55
C GLU A 13 -19.94 -14.79 -9.22
N SER A 14 -18.64 -15.12 -9.25
CA SER A 14 -17.85 -15.30 -8.04
C SER A 14 -17.76 -14.00 -7.23
N PHE A 15 -17.62 -12.86 -7.90
CA PHE A 15 -17.66 -11.55 -7.24
C PHE A 15 -19.04 -11.19 -6.70
N LEU A 16 -20.13 -11.48 -7.42
CA LEU A 16 -21.49 -11.30 -6.91
C LEU A 16 -21.77 -12.16 -5.66
N LYS A 17 -21.13 -13.32 -5.57
CA LYS A 17 -21.18 -14.23 -4.40
C LYS A 17 -20.16 -13.86 -3.31
N GLU A 18 -19.58 -12.66 -3.36
CA GLU A 18 -18.57 -12.14 -2.42
C GLU A 18 -17.31 -13.02 -2.28
N LYS A 19 -17.02 -13.85 -3.29
CA LYS A 19 -15.83 -14.72 -3.31
C LYS A 19 -14.59 -13.98 -3.80
N PHE A 20 -14.27 -12.86 -3.16
CA PHE A 20 -13.02 -12.14 -3.38
C PHE A 20 -12.14 -12.19 -2.14
N VAL A 21 -10.83 -12.06 -2.33
CA VAL A 21 -9.87 -12.11 -1.22
C VAL A 21 -10.08 -10.88 -0.34
N VAL A 22 -10.65 -11.10 0.84
CA VAL A 22 -10.79 -10.08 1.88
C VAL A 22 -9.72 -10.29 2.95
N LYS A 23 -9.12 -9.18 3.40
CA LYS A 23 -8.20 -9.20 4.54
C LYS A 23 -9.00 -9.51 5.82
N ARG A 24 -8.77 -10.68 6.42
CA ARG A 24 -9.42 -11.11 7.67
C ARG A 24 -8.74 -10.60 8.94
N THR A 25 -7.53 -10.07 8.84
CA THR A 25 -6.76 -9.59 10.00
C THR A 25 -7.27 -8.22 10.46
N PRO A 26 -7.54 -8.02 11.77
CA PRO A 26 -7.92 -6.72 12.32
C PRO A 26 -6.90 -5.62 11.99
N GLY A 27 -7.39 -4.40 11.77
CA GLY A 27 -6.58 -3.21 11.51
C GLY A 27 -6.54 -2.76 10.05
N LYS A 28 -6.31 -1.46 9.86
CA LYS A 28 -6.29 -0.84 8.52
C LYS A 28 -5.14 -1.40 7.67
N PHE A 29 -5.37 -1.53 6.36
CA PHE A 29 -4.29 -1.77 5.41
C PHE A 29 -3.36 -0.55 5.45
N LYS A 30 -2.08 -0.80 5.72
CA LYS A 30 -1.04 0.23 5.89
C LYS A 30 0.18 -0.02 5.00
N ALA A 31 0.07 -0.96 4.08
CA ALA A 31 1.11 -1.18 3.10
C ALA A 31 0.94 -0.14 1.99
N VAL A 32 2.06 0.42 1.57
CA VAL A 32 2.18 1.34 0.44
C VAL A 32 3.02 0.63 -0.61
N ALA A 33 2.81 0.93 -1.89
CA ALA A 33 3.68 0.43 -2.96
C ALA A 33 5.14 0.83 -2.65
N ALA A 34 6.11 0.01 -3.06
CA ALA A 34 7.52 0.25 -2.77
C ALA A 34 7.97 1.64 -3.23
N ASP A 35 7.54 2.06 -4.42
CA ASP A 35 7.84 3.38 -4.99
C ASP A 35 7.23 4.51 -4.15
N LEU A 36 5.98 4.37 -3.74
CA LEU A 36 5.30 5.35 -2.88
C LEU A 36 5.95 5.42 -1.48
N CYS A 37 6.42 4.28 -0.96
CA CYS A 37 7.17 4.22 0.29
C CYS A 37 8.49 5.00 0.18
N LEU A 38 9.22 4.78 -0.91
CA LEU A 38 10.48 5.46 -1.20
C LEU A 38 10.26 6.97 -1.35
N GLU A 39 9.16 7.38 -1.98
CA GLU A 39 8.76 8.78 -2.09
C GLU A 39 8.45 9.44 -0.75
N GLN A 40 7.72 8.75 0.12
CA GLN A 40 7.29 9.26 1.42
C GLN A 40 8.39 9.23 2.49
N THR A 41 9.47 8.48 2.25
CA THR A 41 10.58 8.32 3.21
C THR A 41 11.87 8.94 2.66
N ILE A 42 12.59 8.22 1.79
CA ILE A 42 13.93 8.55 1.31
C ILE A 42 13.91 9.79 0.42
N ASN A 43 12.91 9.96 -0.45
CA ASN A 43 12.84 11.15 -1.31
C ASN A 43 12.23 12.35 -0.60
N ARG A 44 11.60 12.15 0.56
CA ARG A 44 11.09 13.26 1.37
C ARG A 44 12.23 14.02 2.01
N SER A 45 13.25 13.32 2.52
CA SER A 45 14.39 13.95 3.20
C SER A 45 15.21 14.95 2.38
N PRO A 46 15.56 14.73 1.10
CA PRO A 46 16.25 15.72 0.28
C PRO A 46 15.33 16.89 -0.14
N LYS A 47 14.01 16.73 0.03
CA LYS A 47 13.01 17.76 -0.30
C LYS A 47 12.56 18.59 0.92
N SER A 48 13.01 18.24 2.13
CA SER A 48 12.74 18.96 3.37
C SER A 48 14.03 19.56 3.92
N SER A 49 13.98 20.79 4.43
CA SER A 49 15.13 21.61 4.85
C SER A 49 15.85 21.14 6.14
N GLY A 50 15.94 19.82 6.37
CA GLY A 50 16.54 19.21 7.57
C GLY A 50 16.87 17.71 7.48
N GLY A 51 16.83 17.09 6.29
CA GLY A 51 17.40 15.76 5.95
C GLY A 51 17.30 14.59 6.97
N ILE A 52 16.55 13.54 6.63
CA ILE A 52 16.65 12.21 7.29
C ILE A 52 17.99 11.53 6.93
N ILE A 53 18.73 11.07 7.95
CA ILE A 53 20.07 10.44 7.85
C ILE A 53 19.98 8.90 7.95
N GLY A 54 18.87 8.36 8.45
CA GLY A 54 18.68 6.92 8.55
C GLY A 54 17.24 6.50 8.82
N SER A 55 16.83 5.36 8.25
CA SER A 55 15.51 4.77 8.44
C SER A 55 15.62 3.29 8.83
N THR A 56 14.84 2.86 9.82
CA THR A 56 14.76 1.44 10.23
C THR A 56 13.32 0.97 10.31
N ARG A 57 13.13 -0.35 10.36
CA ARG A 57 11.81 -1.00 10.47
C ARG A 57 11.16 -0.79 11.84
N LYS A 58 11.89 -0.25 12.81
CA LYS A 58 11.36 0.11 14.13
C LYS A 58 10.75 1.52 14.06
N LYS A 59 9.46 1.65 14.39
CA LYS A 59 8.70 2.91 14.34
C LYS A 59 9.34 4.08 15.09
N ASN A 60 10.12 3.80 16.12
CA ASN A 60 10.61 4.80 17.06
C ASN A 60 12.02 5.32 16.75
N TYR A 61 12.56 5.00 15.57
CA TYR A 61 13.95 5.32 15.26
C TYR A 61 14.03 5.88 13.85
N VAL A 62 13.84 7.19 13.77
CA VAL A 62 14.16 8.03 12.61
C VAL A 62 15.18 9.05 13.13
N THR A 63 16.30 9.18 12.44
CA THR A 63 17.37 10.14 12.78
C THR A 63 17.36 11.25 11.74
N GLU A 64 17.27 12.50 12.20
CA GLU A 64 17.23 13.74 11.40
C GLU A 64 18.42 14.64 11.80
N TRP A 65 18.81 15.60 10.93
CA TRP A 65 19.85 16.59 11.24
C TRP A 65 19.41 17.64 12.27
#